data_AF-A0AAU8ECM5-F1
#
_entry.id   AF-A0AAU8ECM5-F1
#
_cell.length_a   1.000
_cell.length_b   1.000
_cell.length_c   1.000
_cell.angle_alpha   90.00
_cell.angle_beta   90.00
_cell.angle_gamma   90.00
#
_symmetry.space_group_name_H-M   'P 1'
#
loop_
_entity.id
_entity.type
_entity.pdbx_description
1 polymer ?
#
loop_
_entity_poly.entity_id
_entity_poly.type
_entity_poly.pdbx_seq_one_letter_code
_entity_poly.pdbx_strand_id
1 'polypeptide(L)' 'MNTVRRWARDGLLTPPPTKHGRSYYIDPDALYVPHKRCRVPNGNLVERIRIARQGCRNTTKKT' A
#
# COMPACT_ATOMS: atom_id res chain seq x y z
N MET A 1 7.66 3.45 -18.01
CA MET A 1 7.01 3.19 -16.71
C MET A 1 7.04 4.47 -15.92
N ASN A 2 5.89 5.07 -15.61
CA ASN A 2 5.85 6.35 -14.88
C ASN A 2 5.46 6.06 -13.42
N THR A 3 6.20 6.61 -12.47
CA THR A 3 6.01 6.42 -11.01
C THR A 3 4.58 6.76 -10.58
N VAL A 4 4.07 7.90 -11.04
CA VAL A 4 2.70 8.35 -10.74
C VAL A 4 1.63 7.39 -11.27
N ARG A 5 1.79 6.86 -12.49
CA ARG A 5 0.88 5.84 -13.04
C ARG A 5 0.92 4.53 -12.24
N ARG A 6 2.09 4.18 -11.69
CA ARG A 6 2.20 3.04 -10.77
C ARG A 6 1.43 3.33 -9.48
N TRP A 7 1.62 4.50 -8.88
CA TRP A 7 0.91 4.89 -7.65
C TRP A 7 -0.61 4.94 -7.84
N ALA A 8 -1.08 5.47 -8.96
CA ALA A 8 -2.49 5.48 -9.31
C ALA A 8 -3.09 4.07 -9.41
N ARG A 9 -2.34 3.12 -10.00
CA ARG A 9 -2.75 1.71 -10.06
C ARG A 9 -2.69 1.01 -8.71
N ASP A 10 -1.67 1.33 -7.92
CA ASP A 10 -1.40 0.69 -6.63
C ASP A 10 -2.26 1.27 -5.48
N GLY A 11 -3.11 2.26 -5.75
CA GLY A 11 -3.98 2.90 -4.75
C GLY A 11 -3.21 3.72 -3.73
N LEU A 12 -2.07 4.30 -4.12
CA LEU A 12 -1.19 5.06 -3.22
C LEU A 12 -1.45 6.57 -3.25
N LEU A 13 -2.59 7.02 -3.81
CA LEU A 13 -2.98 8.42 -3.89
C LEU A 13 -4.32 8.63 -3.16
N THR A 14 -4.45 9.72 -2.42
CA THR A 14 -5.68 10.11 -1.71
C THR A 14 -5.97 11.59 -1.96
N PRO A 15 -7.12 11.97 -2.55
CA PRO A 15 -8.20 11.08 -3.01
C PRO A 15 -7.77 10.15 -4.17
N PRO A 16 -8.46 9.02 -4.37
CA PRO A 16 -8.13 8.08 -5.42
C PRO A 16 -8.34 8.70 -6.82
N PRO A 17 -7.46 8.42 -7.78
CA PRO A 17 -7.57 8.98 -9.11
C PRO A 17 -8.74 8.40 -9.89
N THR A 18 -9.34 9.24 -10.73
CA THR A 18 -10.45 8.83 -11.60
C THR A 18 -9.89 8.25 -12.90
N LYS A 19 -10.33 7.03 -13.27
CA LYS A 19 -9.88 6.36 -14.49
C LYS A 19 -10.83 6.67 -15.66
N HIS A 20 -10.33 7.32 -16.70
CA HIS A 20 -11.07 7.54 -17.95
C HIS A 20 -10.33 6.83 -19.10
N GLY A 21 -10.89 5.71 -19.55
CA GLY A 21 -10.30 4.89 -20.61
C GLY A 21 -8.88 4.44 -20.28
N ARG A 22 -7.90 4.98 -21.00
CA ARG A 22 -6.46 4.68 -20.85
C ARG A 22 -5.71 5.67 -19.95
N SER A 23 -6.40 6.69 -19.45
CA SER A 23 -5.82 7.79 -18.67
C SER A 23 -6.32 7.77 -17.23
N TYR A 24 -5.47 8.25 -16.31
CA TYR A 24 -5.83 8.52 -14.92
C TYR A 24 -5.82 10.02 -14.71
N TYR A 25 -6.87 10.54 -14.08
CA TYR A 25 -7.00 11.92 -13.67
C TYR A 25 -6.82 11.99 -12.16
N ILE A 26 -5.85 12.79 -11.72
CA ILE A 26 -5.45 12.93 -10.33
C ILE A 26 -5.88 14.33 -9.90
N ASP A 27 -6.47 14.44 -8.72
CA ASP A 27 -6.76 15.73 -8.11
C ASP A 27 -5.44 16.48 -7.81
N PRO A 28 -5.32 17.79 -8.11
CA PRO A 28 -4.10 18.55 -7.78
C PRO A 28 -3.73 18.48 -6.30
N ASP A 29 -4.70 18.30 -5.40
CA ASP A 29 -4.49 18.21 -3.96
C ASP A 29 -4.28 16.76 -3.49
N ALA A 30 -4.17 15.80 -4.41
CA ALA A 30 -3.95 14.40 -4.05
C ALA A 30 -2.58 14.17 -3.42
N LEU A 31 -2.59 13.52 -2.26
CA LEU A 31 -1.39 13.17 -1.51
C LEU A 31 -0.99 11.72 -1.76
N TYR A 32 0.32 11.50 -1.81
CA TYR A 32 0.88 10.15 -1.82
C TYR A 32 0.81 9.53 -0.43
N VAL A 33 0.06 8.43 -0.30
CA VAL A 33 -0.11 7.68 0.95
C VAL A 33 0.44 6.27 0.75
N PRO A 34 1.70 6.01 1.16
CA PRO A 34 2.29 4.68 1.02
C PRO A 34 1.58 3.70 1.96
N HIS A 35 0.91 2.69 1.39
CA HIS A 35 0.44 1.57 2.20
C HIS A 35 1.66 0.80 2.73
N LYS A 36 1.83 0.77 4.05
CA LYS A 36 2.83 -0.10 4.68
C LYS A 36 2.38 -1.53 4.43
N ARG A 37 2.87 -2.15 3.35
CA ARG A 37 2.70 -3.59 3.16
C ARG A 37 3.27 -4.26 4.40
N CYS A 38 2.42 -4.92 5.17
CA CYS A 38 2.90 -5.78 6.22
C CYS A 38 3.75 -6.82 5.54
N ARG A 39 5.06 -6.79 5.79
CA ARG A 39 5.95 -7.78 5.25
C ARG A 39 5.48 -9.11 5.84
N VAL A 40 4.91 -9.99 5.03
CA VAL A 40 4.61 -11.35 5.49
C VAL A 40 5.97 -11.98 5.78
N PRO A 41 6.28 -12.34 7.03
CA PRO A 41 7.58 -12.88 7.34
C PRO A 41 7.77 -14.19 6.60
N ASN A 42 8.98 -14.41 6.10
CA ASN A 42 9.39 -15.68 5.51
C ASN A 42 9.48 -16.69 6.67
N GLY A 43 8.57 -17.64 6.70
CA GLY A 43 8.42 -18.63 7.77
C GLY A 43 7.36 -19.68 7.40
N ASN A 44 7.17 -20.67 8.26
CA ASN A 44 6.16 -21.70 8.06
C ASN A 44 4.74 -21.08 7.98
N LEU A 45 3.85 -21.68 7.19
CA LEU A 45 2.46 -21.29 7.01
C LEU A 45 1.74 -21.03 8.35
N VAL A 46 1.95 -21.90 9.34
CA VAL A 46 1.34 -21.79 10.67
C VAL A 46 1.71 -20.47 11.36
N GLU A 47 2.97 -20.08 11.27
CA GLU A 47 3.48 -18.86 11.88
C GLU A 47 2.93 -17.61 11.18
N ARG A 48 2.84 -17.64 9.86
CA ARG A 48 2.22 -16.57 9.06
C ARG A 48 0.74 -16.36 9.40
N ILE A 49 -0.02 -17.44 9.57
CA ILE A 49 -1.44 -17.36 9.94
C ILE A 49 -1.58 -16.74 11.34
N ARG A 50 -0.73 -17.15 12.29
CA ARG A 50 -0.71 -16.58 13.65
C ARG A 50 -0.47 -15.07 13.63
N ILE A 51 0.52 -14.63 12.85
CA ILE A 51 0.87 -13.20 12.71
C ILE A 51 -0.24 -12.41 12.02
N ALA A 52 -0.84 -12.95 10.96
CA ALA A 52 -1.96 -12.30 10.27
C ALA A 52 -3.16 -12.07 11.19
N ARG A 53 -3.47 -13.01 12.09
CA ARG A 53 -4.56 -12.89 13.08
C ARG A 53 -4.32 -11.82 14.14
N GLN A 54 -3.08 -11.49 14.45
CA GLN A 54 -2.74 -10.48 15.46
C GLN A 54 -2.88 -9.03 14.93
N GLY A 55 -3.17 -8.87 13.63
CA GLY A 55 -3.17 -7.59 12.95
C GLY A 55 -1.73 -7.08 12.77
N CYS A 56 -1.47 -6.39 11.66
CA CYS A 56 -0.16 -5.80 11.42
C CYS A 56 0.11 -4.63 12.38
N ARG A 57 0.45 -4.92 13.64
CA ARG A 57 0.98 -3.91 14.55
C ARG A 57 2.44 -3.70 14.17
N ASN A 58 2.72 -2.57 13.55
CA ASN A 58 4.08 -2.10 13.30
C ASN A 58 4.80 -2.02 14.66
N THR A 59 5.56 -3.04 15.03
CA THR A 59 6.46 -2.96 16.18
C THR A 59 7.61 -2.06 15.78
N THR A 60 7.46 -0.76 15.99
CA THR A 60 8.59 0.17 16.05
C THR A 60 9.47 -0.25 17.23
N LYS A 61 10.51 -1.05 16.97
CA LYS A 61 11.61 -1.15 17.92
C LYS A 61 12.49 0.09 17.71
N LYS A 62 12.39 1.00 18.68
CA LYS A 62 13.30 2.10 18.94
C LYS A 62 14.59 1.51 19.52
N THR A 63 15.73 1.75 18.87
CA THR A 63 17.05 1.85 19.51
C THR A 63 17.87 2.85 18.71
#